data_AF-A0A8J4R3L5-F1
#
_entry.id   AF-A0A8J4R3L5-F1
#
_cell.length_a   1.000
_cell.length_b   1.000
_cell.length_c   1.000
_cell.angle_alpha   90.00
_cell.angle_beta   90.00
_cell.angle_gamma   90.00
#
_symmetry.space_group_name_H-M   'P 1'
#
loop_
_entity.id
_entity.type
_entity.pdbx_description
1 polymer ?
#
loop_
_entity_poly.entity_id
_entity_poly.type
_entity_poly.pdbx_seq_one_letter_code
_entity_poly.pdbx_strand_id
1 'polypeptide(L)'
;MGIGSSSSTFEKVCSHISFVLIVLFVSSSIVASAPKSNEEADALVTWKASLQNEDQSQLSSWTLLPNNATNSSTNLNSSTSPCTWFGISCNPVGSVIKINLTHSSLKGSLHEFSFSSFINLEYVDLSKNSLFGTIPPQISNLSNLIYLNLSMNQFSGKITPEIGLLTNLKVLRLGMNKLDGSIPQEIGQLRSLNVLDLQSNYLDGPIPPSLGNLSNLGYLCLDQNSLSGSIPLELGNLTNLVELYINNNSLAGPLPTEIGNLKSLKCLSLQKNNLVGSIPTSLCELGNLTYIDLSENNLLGAIPQEIGHLKSLVVLQLSVNQLNGSFPSSIGSVGSFSSLFYMNLSYNEFSQGVPIQMGKLVQLSVLDLSHNHLTGEIPTEFMNLQSLQTMNISHNNFSGTLTAFEKLYGLLDVNIAYNQFQGQIPNIKSFQDAPIEALEGNKGLCGEQDSSNWTSFAGTYGYVAPELAYTMKVTEKCDIYSFGVLALEVIKGNHPGDFIYAALSPSTNILLKDVLDQRLQPPTGQVWDELIKIVTIATACLHANPQSRPTMLMISRQLSSSIVQIPTTVTSGELVSV
;
A
#
# COMPACT_ATOMS: atom_id res chain seq x y z
N MET A 1 3.22 48.18 -72.62
CA MET A 1 1.87 48.55 -73.09
C MET A 1 1.31 47.32 -73.80
N GLY A 2 0.17 46.71 -73.51
CA GLY A 2 -0.92 46.89 -72.57
C GLY A 2 -2.05 45.96 -73.02
N ILE A 3 -2.56 45.12 -72.09
CA ILE A 3 -3.96 44.68 -71.89
C ILE A 3 -4.70 43.95 -73.05
N GLY A 4 -5.31 42.79 -72.74
CA GLY A 4 -6.53 42.35 -73.45
C GLY A 4 -6.80 40.84 -73.50
N SER A 5 -7.58 40.36 -72.55
CA SER A 5 -8.03 38.98 -72.28
C SER A 5 -9.19 38.45 -73.16
N SER A 6 -9.33 37.11 -73.25
CA SER A 6 -10.55 36.32 -72.91
C SER A 6 -10.37 34.86 -73.36
N SER A 7 -10.29 33.88 -72.45
CA SER A 7 -11.39 33.12 -71.79
C SER A 7 -12.28 32.33 -72.76
N SER A 8 -12.32 30.98 -72.61
CA SER A 8 -13.60 30.21 -72.61
C SER A 8 -13.47 28.67 -72.52
N THR A 9 -12.71 28.14 -71.56
CA THR A 9 -12.86 26.71 -71.18
C THR A 9 -12.98 26.46 -69.67
N PHE A 10 -12.71 27.47 -68.83
CA PHE A 10 -12.74 27.33 -67.37
C PHE A 10 -14.09 27.76 -66.75
N GLU A 11 -14.82 28.69 -67.36
CA GLU A 11 -16.12 29.17 -66.83
C GLU A 11 -17.28 28.17 -67.02
N LYS A 12 -17.20 27.24 -67.97
CA LYS A 12 -18.25 26.22 -68.17
C LYS A 12 -18.19 25.07 -67.15
N VAL A 13 -17.05 24.84 -66.52
CA VAL A 13 -16.89 23.77 -65.52
C VAL A 13 -17.37 24.21 -64.14
N CYS A 14 -17.25 25.50 -63.80
CA CYS A 14 -17.71 26.02 -62.49
C CYS A 14 -19.26 26.14 -62.37
N SER A 15 -19.98 26.25 -63.49
CA SER A 15 -21.46 26.39 -63.49
C SER A 15 -22.17 25.06 -63.20
N HIS A 16 -21.64 23.92 -63.66
CA HIS A 16 -22.24 22.61 -63.40
C HIS A 16 -21.92 22.04 -62.02
N ILE A 17 -20.78 22.42 -61.43
CA ILE A 17 -20.45 22.04 -60.04
C ILE A 17 -21.31 22.82 -59.03
N SER A 18 -21.65 24.09 -59.30
CA SER A 18 -22.59 24.85 -58.47
C SER A 18 -24.04 24.33 -58.56
N PHE A 19 -24.49 23.83 -59.71
CA PHE A 19 -25.87 23.34 -59.86
C PHE A 19 -26.08 21.97 -59.19
N VAL A 20 -25.07 21.10 -59.18
CA VAL A 20 -25.11 19.82 -58.44
C VAL A 20 -25.01 20.03 -56.92
N LEU A 21 -24.27 21.04 -56.47
CA LEU A 21 -24.25 21.45 -55.06
C LEU A 21 -25.58 22.08 -54.63
N ILE A 22 -26.26 22.88 -55.47
CA ILE A 22 -27.55 23.49 -55.13
C ILE A 22 -28.69 22.44 -55.11
N VAL A 23 -28.67 21.40 -55.94
CA VAL A 23 -29.70 20.35 -55.93
C VAL A 23 -29.52 19.35 -54.76
N LEU A 24 -28.30 19.19 -54.24
CA LEU A 24 -28.06 18.40 -53.01
C LEU A 24 -28.33 19.18 -51.71
N PHE A 25 -28.46 20.51 -51.77
CA PHE A 25 -28.77 21.36 -50.61
C PHE A 25 -30.26 21.75 -50.48
N VAL A 26 -31.14 21.35 -51.41
CA VAL A 26 -32.57 21.75 -51.41
C VAL A 26 -33.54 20.57 -51.23
N SER A 27 -33.06 19.34 -50.97
CA SER A 27 -33.94 18.18 -50.69
C SER A 27 -33.95 17.70 -49.24
N SER A 28 -33.37 18.45 -48.29
CA SER A 28 -33.44 18.10 -46.86
C SER A 28 -33.61 19.34 -45.97
N SER A 29 -34.74 20.01 -46.13
CA SER A 29 -35.36 20.94 -45.17
C SER A 29 -36.79 21.10 -45.65
N ILE A 30 -37.78 20.36 -45.19
CA ILE A 30 -38.42 20.50 -43.88
C ILE A 30 -38.90 19.11 -43.47
N VAL A 31 -38.16 18.46 -42.58
CA VAL A 31 -38.76 17.60 -41.56
C VAL A 31 -38.61 18.40 -40.29
N ALA A 32 -39.72 18.72 -39.63
CA ALA A 32 -39.70 19.33 -38.32
C ALA A 32 -38.81 18.46 -37.41
N SER A 33 -37.63 18.96 -37.06
CA SER A 33 -36.75 18.26 -36.12
C SER A 33 -37.47 18.19 -34.79
N ALA A 34 -37.89 16.99 -34.39
CA ALA A 34 -38.08 16.70 -32.98
C ALA A 34 -36.81 17.16 -32.24
N PRO A 35 -36.92 17.77 -31.05
CA PRO A 35 -35.75 18.28 -30.36
C PRO A 35 -34.78 17.12 -30.09
N LYS A 36 -33.50 17.27 -30.45
CA LYS A 36 -32.42 16.27 -30.22
C LYS A 36 -32.38 15.69 -28.79
N SER A 37 -32.91 16.45 -27.83
CA SER A 37 -33.16 16.03 -26.45
C SER A 37 -33.98 14.73 -26.33
N ASN A 38 -34.91 14.46 -27.26
CA ASN A 38 -35.77 13.27 -27.23
C ASN A 38 -34.98 11.99 -27.59
N GLU A 39 -34.08 12.04 -28.58
CA GLU A 39 -33.26 10.87 -28.96
C GLU A 39 -32.26 10.49 -27.85
N GLU A 40 -31.64 11.48 -27.20
CA GLU A 40 -30.78 11.26 -26.04
C GLU A 40 -31.56 10.68 -24.85
N ALA A 41 -32.77 11.19 -24.58
CA ALA A 41 -33.65 10.66 -23.54
C ALA A 41 -34.05 9.20 -23.79
N ASP A 42 -34.47 8.88 -25.03
CA ASP A 42 -34.83 7.52 -25.43
C ASP A 42 -33.64 6.56 -25.31
N ALA A 43 -32.45 6.99 -25.73
CA ALA A 43 -31.22 6.21 -25.60
C ALA A 43 -30.87 5.90 -24.12
N LEU A 44 -30.96 6.90 -23.24
CA LEU A 44 -30.71 6.73 -21.80
C LEU A 44 -31.74 5.80 -21.15
N VAL A 45 -33.03 5.91 -21.50
CA VAL A 45 -34.09 5.03 -20.97
C VAL A 45 -33.95 3.60 -21.50
N THR A 46 -33.57 3.45 -22.75
CA THR A 46 -33.25 2.13 -23.34
C THR A 46 -32.09 1.48 -22.61
N TRP A 47 -31.00 2.22 -22.36
CA TRP A 47 -29.89 1.69 -21.58
C TRP A 47 -30.31 1.34 -20.16
N LYS A 48 -31.05 2.21 -19.47
CA LYS A 48 -31.63 1.94 -18.14
C LYS A 48 -32.45 0.65 -18.11
N ALA A 49 -33.24 0.37 -19.15
CA ALA A 49 -34.05 -0.84 -19.24
C ALA A 49 -33.21 -2.12 -19.41
N SER A 50 -31.98 -2.02 -19.91
CA SER A 50 -31.06 -3.16 -20.04
C SER A 50 -30.26 -3.47 -18.77
N LEU A 51 -30.22 -2.55 -17.80
CA LEU A 51 -29.51 -2.73 -16.53
C LEU A 51 -30.23 -3.76 -15.63
N GLN A 52 -29.44 -4.66 -15.03
CA GLN A 52 -29.89 -5.68 -14.10
C GLN A 52 -30.03 -5.09 -12.70
N ASN A 53 -31.18 -4.55 -12.31
CA ASN A 53 -31.42 -4.26 -10.89
C ASN A 53 -32.90 -4.24 -10.49
N GLU A 54 -33.18 -4.81 -9.30
CA GLU A 54 -34.50 -4.85 -8.66
C GLU A 54 -34.85 -3.54 -7.91
N ASP A 55 -33.87 -2.66 -7.64
CA ASP A 55 -34.09 -1.33 -7.03
C ASP A 55 -33.28 -0.22 -7.75
N GLN A 56 -33.80 0.27 -8.88
CA GLN A 56 -33.23 1.40 -9.64
C GLN A 56 -33.54 2.77 -9.02
N SER A 57 -33.56 2.87 -7.68
CA SER A 57 -34.06 4.05 -6.95
C SER A 57 -33.38 5.36 -7.36
N GLN A 58 -32.08 5.33 -7.64
CA GLN A 58 -31.31 6.49 -8.09
C GLN A 58 -31.67 6.95 -9.52
N LEU A 59 -32.01 6.00 -10.40
CA LEU A 59 -32.44 6.30 -11.78
C LEU A 59 -33.96 6.53 -11.90
N SER A 60 -34.68 6.66 -10.78
CA SER A 60 -36.13 6.88 -10.76
C SER A 60 -36.57 8.11 -11.57
N SER A 61 -35.73 9.15 -11.62
CA SER A 61 -35.97 10.37 -12.41
C SER A 61 -35.92 10.17 -13.93
N TRP A 62 -35.32 9.08 -14.42
CA TRP A 62 -35.19 8.79 -15.84
C TRP A 62 -36.49 8.21 -16.38
N THR A 63 -37.43 9.08 -16.76
CA THR A 63 -38.72 8.68 -17.31
C THR A 63 -39.11 9.58 -18.48
N LEU A 64 -39.76 8.99 -19.49
CA LEU A 64 -40.34 9.70 -20.62
C LEU A 64 -41.73 10.29 -20.31
N LEU A 65 -42.19 10.21 -19.06
CA LEU A 65 -43.49 10.73 -18.63
C LEU A 65 -43.29 11.97 -17.75
N PRO A 66 -44.09 13.04 -17.91
CA PRO A 66 -44.06 14.15 -16.98
C PRO A 66 -44.57 13.69 -15.60
N ASN A 67 -43.87 14.08 -14.52
CA ASN A 67 -44.12 13.70 -13.12
C ASN A 67 -45.50 14.15 -12.54
N ASN A 68 -46.50 14.45 -13.36
CA ASN A 68 -47.84 14.83 -12.90
C ASN A 68 -48.97 14.59 -13.94
N ALA A 69 -48.96 13.43 -14.61
CA ALA A 69 -50.05 13.05 -15.53
C ALA A 69 -51.27 12.51 -14.78
N THR A 70 -52.04 13.39 -14.12
CA THR A 70 -53.44 13.09 -13.82
C THR A 70 -54.22 13.09 -15.13
N ASN A 71 -54.88 11.97 -15.44
CA ASN A 71 -55.79 11.74 -16.57
C ASN A 71 -56.43 13.02 -17.16
N SER A 72 -55.73 13.66 -18.10
CA SER A 72 -56.30 14.66 -19.00
C SER A 72 -55.52 14.60 -20.30
N SER A 73 -56.14 13.94 -21.26
CA SER A 73 -55.70 13.77 -22.63
C SER A 73 -55.71 15.11 -23.39
N THR A 74 -54.83 16.05 -23.06
CA THR A 74 -54.59 17.26 -23.87
C THR A 74 -53.23 17.89 -23.53
N ASN A 75 -52.14 17.29 -23.99
CA ASN A 75 -50.89 17.97 -24.43
C ASN A 75 -49.79 16.92 -24.73
N LEU A 76 -49.88 16.29 -25.90
CA LEU A 76 -48.88 15.32 -26.43
C LEU A 76 -47.58 15.98 -26.96
N ASN A 77 -47.28 17.22 -26.54
CA ASN A 77 -46.15 18.01 -27.03
C ASN A 77 -45.21 18.53 -25.92
N SER A 78 -45.19 17.91 -24.73
CA SER A 78 -44.13 18.19 -23.76
C SER A 78 -42.93 17.28 -24.05
N SER A 79 -41.93 17.79 -24.76
CA SER A 79 -40.61 17.15 -24.89
C SER A 79 -40.05 16.88 -23.49
N THR A 80 -39.89 15.60 -23.14
CA THR A 80 -39.22 15.21 -21.90
C THR A 80 -37.73 15.34 -22.11
N SER A 81 -37.14 16.39 -21.53
CA SER A 81 -35.72 16.63 -21.59
C SER A 81 -34.98 15.83 -20.51
N PRO A 82 -33.89 15.10 -20.84
CA PRO A 82 -33.12 14.35 -19.86
C PRO A 82 -32.28 15.27 -18.96
N CYS A 83 -32.25 16.58 -19.22
CA CYS A 83 -31.41 17.55 -18.53
C CYS A 83 -31.75 17.76 -17.04
N THR A 84 -32.92 17.28 -16.60
CA THR A 84 -33.32 17.29 -15.18
C THR A 84 -33.15 15.93 -14.51
N TRP A 85 -32.66 14.92 -15.23
CA TRP A 85 -32.48 13.58 -14.71
C TRP A 85 -31.24 13.49 -13.82
N PHE A 86 -31.31 12.60 -12.83
CA PHE A 86 -30.21 12.33 -11.93
C PHE A 86 -28.95 11.96 -12.73
N GLY A 87 -27.85 12.64 -12.42
CA GLY A 87 -26.56 12.41 -13.06
C GLY A 87 -26.40 12.99 -14.47
N ILE A 88 -27.42 13.63 -15.04
CA ILE A 88 -27.36 14.22 -16.39
C ILE A 88 -27.13 15.73 -16.29
N SER A 89 -26.28 16.27 -17.15
CA SER A 89 -26.20 17.72 -17.39
C SER A 89 -26.10 18.01 -18.87
N CYS A 90 -26.76 19.07 -19.29
CA CYS A 90 -26.86 19.49 -20.68
C CYS A 90 -26.22 20.86 -20.91
N ASN A 91 -25.88 21.12 -22.17
CA ASN A 91 -25.53 22.45 -22.65
C ASN A 91 -26.78 23.37 -22.75
N PRO A 92 -26.61 24.68 -23.04
CA PRO A 92 -27.74 25.62 -23.14
C PRO A 92 -28.79 25.28 -24.21
N VAL A 93 -28.47 24.42 -25.18
CA VAL A 93 -29.42 23.97 -26.22
C VAL A 93 -30.12 22.65 -25.86
N GLY A 94 -29.89 22.11 -24.65
CA GLY A 94 -30.59 20.94 -24.11
C GLY A 94 -30.05 19.59 -24.56
N SER A 95 -28.81 19.52 -25.04
CA SER A 95 -28.11 18.28 -25.39
C SER A 95 -27.16 17.84 -24.27
N VAL A 96 -27.12 16.54 -23.98
CA VAL A 96 -26.33 15.96 -22.88
C VAL A 96 -24.84 16.11 -23.12
N ILE A 97 -24.15 16.75 -22.16
CA ILE A 97 -22.69 16.96 -22.17
C ILE A 97 -21.99 16.20 -21.03
N LYS A 98 -22.73 15.81 -20.00
CA LYS A 98 -22.19 15.15 -18.82
C LYS A 98 -23.14 14.06 -18.33
N ILE A 99 -22.58 12.87 -18.10
CA ILE A 99 -23.20 11.76 -17.39
C ILE A 99 -22.30 11.44 -16.20
N ASN A 100 -22.82 11.60 -14.98
CA ASN A 100 -22.16 11.20 -13.75
C ASN A 100 -23.11 10.32 -12.94
N LEU A 101 -22.82 9.03 -12.94
CA LEU A 101 -23.53 8.00 -12.19
C LEU A 101 -22.57 7.25 -11.27
N THR A 102 -21.57 7.96 -10.74
CA THR A 102 -20.63 7.40 -9.77
C THR A 102 -21.41 6.83 -8.58
N HIS A 103 -21.04 5.63 -8.12
CA HIS A 103 -21.62 5.04 -6.91
C HIS A 103 -23.16 4.97 -6.93
N SER A 104 -23.74 4.63 -8.08
CA SER A 104 -25.19 4.56 -8.29
C SER A 104 -25.74 3.13 -8.23
N SER A 105 -24.92 2.19 -7.73
CA SER A 105 -25.23 0.75 -7.64
C SER A 105 -25.66 0.13 -8.97
N LEU A 106 -25.19 0.67 -10.11
CA LEU A 106 -25.55 0.18 -11.43
C LEU A 106 -24.97 -1.22 -11.66
N LYS A 107 -25.76 -2.11 -12.25
CA LYS A 107 -25.33 -3.44 -12.67
C LYS A 107 -25.88 -3.72 -14.06
N GLY A 108 -25.03 -4.20 -14.96
CA GLY A 108 -25.36 -4.35 -16.38
C GLY A 108 -24.14 -4.10 -17.25
N SER A 109 -24.35 -3.86 -18.54
CA SER A 109 -23.28 -3.68 -19.53
C SER A 109 -23.42 -2.35 -20.29
N LEU A 110 -22.36 -1.94 -20.96
CA LEU A 110 -22.35 -0.82 -21.91
C LEU A 110 -22.73 -1.22 -23.34
N HIS A 111 -22.97 -2.51 -23.65
CA HIS A 111 -23.31 -2.93 -25.02
C HIS A 111 -24.60 -2.28 -25.56
N GLU A 112 -25.61 -2.10 -24.72
CA GLU A 112 -26.87 -1.43 -25.08
C GLU A 112 -26.82 0.10 -24.93
N PHE A 113 -25.66 0.66 -24.56
CA PHE A 113 -25.49 2.10 -24.50
C PHE A 113 -25.29 2.67 -25.90
N SER A 114 -26.23 3.49 -26.38
CA SER A 114 -26.17 4.09 -27.72
C SER A 114 -25.19 5.26 -27.78
N PHE A 115 -23.89 4.97 -27.88
CA PHE A 115 -22.81 5.97 -27.94
C PHE A 115 -23.03 7.03 -29.05
N SER A 116 -23.58 6.64 -30.20
CA SER A 116 -23.84 7.54 -31.33
C SER A 116 -24.90 8.60 -31.04
N SER A 117 -25.76 8.40 -30.05
CA SER A 117 -26.80 9.38 -29.67
C SER A 117 -26.22 10.58 -28.92
N PHE A 118 -25.04 10.47 -28.31
CA PHE A 118 -24.47 11.48 -27.41
C PHE A 118 -23.28 12.22 -28.03
N ILE A 119 -23.50 12.86 -29.18
CA ILE A 119 -22.45 13.52 -29.97
C ILE A 119 -21.73 14.67 -29.25
N ASN A 120 -22.38 15.29 -28.26
CA ASN A 120 -21.82 16.42 -27.49
C ASN A 120 -21.29 15.98 -26.11
N LEU A 121 -21.20 14.68 -25.85
CA LEU A 121 -20.79 14.18 -24.54
C LEU A 121 -19.31 14.43 -24.29
N GLU A 122 -19.02 15.18 -23.22
CA GLU A 122 -17.67 15.59 -22.84
C GLU A 122 -17.20 14.86 -21.57
N TYR A 123 -18.12 14.45 -20.71
CA TYR A 123 -17.81 13.88 -19.40
C TYR A 123 -18.66 12.65 -19.11
N VAL A 124 -17.99 11.53 -18.84
CA VAL A 124 -18.61 10.28 -18.39
C VAL A 124 -17.90 9.78 -17.14
N ASP A 125 -18.62 9.70 -16.02
CA ASP A 125 -18.17 9.00 -14.82
C ASP A 125 -19.20 7.94 -14.42
N LEU A 126 -18.81 6.68 -14.55
CA LEU A 126 -19.59 5.50 -14.17
C LEU A 126 -18.86 4.70 -13.08
N SER A 127 -17.92 5.33 -12.36
CA SER A 127 -17.07 4.63 -11.40
C SER A 127 -17.82 4.14 -10.16
N LYS A 128 -17.24 3.18 -9.44
CA LYS A 128 -17.81 2.61 -8.19
C LYS A 128 -19.19 1.97 -8.39
N ASN A 129 -19.36 1.23 -9.48
CA ASN A 129 -20.59 0.47 -9.76
C ASN A 129 -20.28 -1.03 -9.91
N SER A 130 -21.24 -1.81 -10.40
CA SER A 130 -21.11 -3.23 -10.73
C SER A 130 -21.34 -3.48 -12.22
N LEU A 131 -20.90 -2.54 -13.08
CA LEU A 131 -20.96 -2.71 -14.54
C LEU A 131 -19.96 -3.78 -14.98
N PHE A 132 -20.36 -4.64 -15.92
CA PHE A 132 -19.59 -5.78 -16.40
C PHE A 132 -19.64 -5.92 -17.93
N GLY A 133 -18.91 -6.89 -18.46
CA GLY A 133 -18.75 -7.10 -19.90
C GLY A 133 -17.56 -6.31 -20.44
N THR A 134 -17.42 -6.26 -21.78
CA THR A 134 -16.30 -5.55 -22.40
C THR A 134 -16.60 -4.06 -22.54
N ILE A 135 -15.55 -3.26 -22.73
CA ILE A 135 -15.69 -1.86 -23.16
C ILE A 135 -15.96 -1.87 -24.68
N PRO A 136 -17.14 -1.44 -25.16
CA PRO A 136 -17.46 -1.56 -26.58
C PRO A 136 -16.61 -0.61 -27.45
N PRO A 137 -16.13 -1.03 -28.63
CA PRO A 137 -15.35 -0.17 -29.54
C PRO A 137 -16.11 1.08 -29.99
N GLN A 138 -17.44 1.03 -29.97
CA GLN A 138 -18.33 2.16 -30.26
C GLN A 138 -18.18 3.33 -29.28
N ILE A 139 -17.46 3.16 -28.16
CA ILE A 139 -17.08 4.27 -27.28
C ILE A 139 -16.33 5.38 -28.03
N SER A 140 -15.63 5.03 -29.11
CA SER A 140 -14.96 5.97 -30.01
C SER A 140 -15.89 6.95 -30.73
N ASN A 141 -17.21 6.68 -30.78
CA ASN A 141 -18.20 7.61 -31.32
C ASN A 141 -18.34 8.89 -30.47
N LEU A 142 -17.87 8.88 -29.22
CA LEU A 142 -17.89 10.05 -28.33
C LEU A 142 -16.70 10.99 -28.63
N SER A 143 -16.63 11.52 -29.85
CA SER A 143 -15.44 12.28 -30.32
C SER A 143 -15.12 13.55 -29.51
N ASN A 144 -16.08 14.08 -28.76
CA ASN A 144 -15.93 15.25 -27.89
C ASN A 144 -15.55 14.90 -26.44
N LEU A 145 -15.33 13.61 -26.13
CA LEU A 145 -15.09 13.17 -24.77
C LEU A 145 -13.75 13.69 -24.23
N ILE A 146 -13.81 14.33 -23.06
CA ILE A 146 -12.68 14.92 -22.34
C ILE A 146 -12.34 14.09 -21.09
N TYR A 147 -13.36 13.51 -20.45
CA TYR A 147 -13.21 12.77 -19.20
C TYR A 147 -13.98 11.44 -19.29
N LEU A 148 -13.25 10.35 -19.11
CA LEU A 148 -13.82 9.00 -19.02
C LEU A 148 -13.32 8.30 -17.77
N ASN A 149 -14.24 7.99 -16.86
CA ASN A 149 -13.96 7.22 -15.66
C ASN A 149 -14.90 6.01 -15.55
N LEU A 150 -14.33 4.83 -15.75
CA LEU A 150 -14.98 3.52 -15.61
C LEU A 150 -14.39 2.70 -14.45
N SER A 151 -13.58 3.32 -13.60
CA SER A 151 -12.86 2.64 -12.52
C SER A 151 -13.78 2.00 -11.47
N MET A 152 -13.27 1.02 -10.72
CA MET A 152 -14.00 0.33 -9.65
C MET A 152 -15.33 -0.27 -10.16
N ASN A 153 -15.22 -1.14 -11.17
CA ASN A 153 -16.33 -1.88 -11.78
C ASN A 153 -15.90 -3.35 -11.99
N GLN A 154 -16.58 -4.07 -12.88
CA GLN A 154 -16.33 -5.46 -13.24
C GLN A 154 -16.09 -5.61 -14.75
N PHE A 155 -15.62 -4.55 -15.44
CA PHE A 155 -15.33 -4.61 -16.87
C PHE A 155 -14.22 -5.63 -17.14
N SER A 156 -14.39 -6.46 -18.17
CA SER A 156 -13.50 -7.57 -18.50
C SER A 156 -13.08 -7.55 -19.97
N GLY A 157 -12.14 -8.42 -20.35
CA GLY A 157 -11.59 -8.47 -21.70
C GLY A 157 -10.64 -7.30 -21.98
N LYS A 158 -10.27 -7.16 -23.25
CA LYS A 158 -9.24 -6.21 -23.67
C LYS A 158 -9.72 -4.76 -23.65
N ILE A 159 -8.80 -3.84 -23.38
CA ILE A 159 -8.98 -2.43 -23.72
C ILE A 159 -9.03 -2.34 -25.26
N THR A 160 -10.11 -1.77 -25.79
CA THR A 160 -10.33 -1.66 -27.23
C THR A 160 -9.39 -0.62 -27.86
N PRO A 161 -8.68 -0.92 -28.97
CA PRO A 161 -7.77 0.03 -29.64
C PRO A 161 -8.45 1.35 -30.07
N GLU A 162 -9.74 1.29 -30.36
CA GLU A 162 -10.57 2.43 -30.78
C GLU A 162 -10.62 3.54 -29.71
N ILE A 163 -10.24 3.26 -28.46
CA ILE A 163 -10.10 4.28 -27.43
C ILE A 163 -9.09 5.37 -27.83
N GLY A 164 -8.11 5.04 -28.68
CA GLY A 164 -7.13 5.98 -29.24
C GLY A 164 -7.73 7.05 -30.16
N LEU A 165 -8.97 6.85 -30.64
CA LEU A 165 -9.68 7.82 -31.48
C LEU A 165 -10.25 9.00 -30.68
N LEU A 166 -10.33 8.89 -29.35
CA LEU A 166 -10.86 9.92 -28.44
C LEU A 166 -9.84 11.04 -28.20
N THR A 167 -9.35 11.67 -29.25
CA THR A 167 -8.19 12.58 -29.21
C THR A 167 -8.32 13.80 -28.28
N ASN A 168 -9.54 14.18 -27.88
CA ASN A 168 -9.81 15.26 -26.92
C ASN A 168 -9.68 14.81 -25.45
N LEU A 169 -9.49 13.52 -25.20
CA LEU A 169 -9.51 12.94 -23.86
C LEU A 169 -8.33 13.44 -23.03
N LYS A 170 -8.64 13.99 -21.86
CA LYS A 170 -7.67 14.48 -20.86
C LYS A 170 -7.54 13.54 -19.68
N VAL A 171 -8.58 12.78 -19.37
CA VAL A 171 -8.60 11.84 -18.26
C VAL A 171 -9.19 10.52 -18.71
N LEU A 172 -8.39 9.46 -18.56
CA LEU A 172 -8.80 8.08 -18.77
C LEU A 172 -8.53 7.27 -17.50
N ARG A 173 -9.60 6.83 -16.82
CA ARG A 173 -9.50 5.95 -15.65
C ARG A 173 -10.26 4.66 -15.88
N LEU A 174 -9.52 3.55 -15.96
CA LEU A 174 -10.04 2.20 -16.11
C LEU A 174 -9.60 1.28 -14.96
N GLY A 175 -8.94 1.82 -13.93
CA GLY A 175 -8.38 1.05 -12.82
C GLY A 175 -9.42 0.29 -11.97
N MET A 176 -8.98 -0.73 -11.24
CA MET A 176 -9.83 -1.58 -10.40
C MET A 176 -10.98 -2.24 -11.18
N ASN A 177 -10.63 -2.95 -12.25
CA ASN A 177 -11.53 -3.74 -13.09
C ASN A 177 -10.94 -5.15 -13.31
N LYS A 178 -11.44 -5.88 -14.30
CA LYS A 178 -10.98 -7.21 -14.71
C LYS A 178 -10.45 -7.19 -16.15
N LEU A 179 -9.91 -6.06 -16.61
CA LEU A 179 -9.43 -5.90 -17.98
C LEU A 179 -8.16 -6.74 -18.17
N ASP A 180 -8.04 -7.38 -19.33
CA ASP A 180 -6.93 -8.29 -19.66
C ASP A 180 -6.25 -7.93 -20.99
N GLY A 181 -5.20 -8.69 -21.33
CA GLY A 181 -4.41 -8.45 -22.52
C GLY A 181 -3.51 -7.20 -22.43
N SER A 182 -2.86 -6.89 -23.55
CA SER A 182 -1.91 -5.78 -23.63
C SER A 182 -2.56 -4.42 -23.63
N ILE A 183 -1.88 -3.43 -23.06
CA ILE A 183 -2.18 -2.00 -23.24
C ILE A 183 -2.11 -1.67 -24.75
N PRO A 184 -3.18 -1.17 -25.39
CA PRO A 184 -3.15 -0.82 -26.81
C PRO A 184 -2.19 0.33 -27.10
N GLN A 185 -1.37 0.19 -28.15
CA GLN A 185 -0.44 1.23 -28.57
C GLN A 185 -1.17 2.52 -29.01
N GLU A 186 -2.42 2.40 -29.44
CA GLU A 186 -3.29 3.49 -29.90
C GLU A 186 -3.59 4.50 -28.79
N ILE A 187 -3.47 4.12 -27.51
CA ILE A 187 -3.53 5.08 -26.39
C ILE A 187 -2.49 6.18 -26.56
N GLY A 188 -1.32 5.89 -27.17
CA GLY A 188 -0.29 6.88 -27.49
C GLY A 188 -0.72 7.98 -28.49
N GLN A 189 -1.92 7.89 -29.08
CA GLN A 189 -2.50 8.93 -29.94
C GLN A 189 -3.20 10.03 -29.13
N LEU A 190 -3.52 9.78 -27.86
CA LEU A 190 -4.27 10.69 -26.98
C LEU A 190 -3.41 11.83 -26.45
N ARG A 191 -2.89 12.70 -27.33
CA ARG A 191 -1.91 13.74 -26.97
C ARG A 191 -2.41 14.76 -25.95
N SER A 192 -3.72 14.90 -25.76
CA SER A 192 -4.32 15.75 -24.72
C SER A 192 -4.40 15.10 -23.34
N LEU A 193 -4.04 13.82 -23.22
CA LEU A 193 -4.18 13.05 -21.98
C LEU A 193 -3.24 13.58 -20.90
N ASN A 194 -3.82 13.87 -19.74
CA ASN A 194 -3.13 14.33 -18.54
C ASN A 194 -3.10 13.26 -17.45
N VAL A 195 -4.13 12.41 -17.40
CA VAL A 195 -4.26 11.31 -16.43
C VAL A 195 -4.55 10.02 -17.18
N LEU A 196 -3.68 9.03 -17.00
CA LEU A 196 -3.89 7.64 -17.40
C LEU A 196 -3.79 6.74 -16.17
N ASP A 197 -4.91 6.15 -15.78
CA ASP A 197 -5.01 5.22 -14.65
C ASP A 197 -5.59 3.88 -15.11
N LEU A 198 -4.75 2.86 -15.13
CA LEU A 198 -5.06 1.47 -15.50
C LEU A 198 -4.77 0.50 -14.35
N GLN A 199 -4.60 1.00 -13.11
CA GLN A 199 -4.15 0.18 -11.98
C GLN A 199 -5.08 -1.00 -11.66
N SER A 200 -4.58 -2.03 -10.98
CA SER A 200 -5.39 -3.13 -10.44
C SER A 200 -6.32 -3.76 -11.50
N ASN A 201 -5.71 -4.29 -12.56
CA ASN A 201 -6.35 -5.07 -13.62
C ASN A 201 -5.53 -6.35 -13.87
N TYR A 202 -5.86 -7.10 -14.93
CA TYR A 202 -5.12 -8.27 -15.40
C TYR A 202 -4.35 -7.95 -16.70
N LEU A 203 -3.92 -6.71 -16.90
CA LEU A 203 -3.21 -6.31 -18.13
C LEU A 203 -1.85 -6.99 -18.19
N ASP A 204 -1.46 -7.46 -19.37
CA ASP A 204 -0.23 -8.21 -19.62
C ASP A 204 0.60 -7.62 -20.76
N GLY A 205 1.67 -8.32 -21.15
CA GLY A 205 2.56 -7.86 -22.22
C GLY A 205 3.37 -6.61 -21.85
N PRO A 206 4.07 -6.00 -22.82
CA PRO A 206 4.94 -4.85 -22.57
C PRO A 206 4.17 -3.54 -22.43
N ILE A 207 4.75 -2.59 -21.71
CA ILE A 207 4.33 -1.18 -21.77
C ILE A 207 4.63 -0.67 -23.20
N PRO A 208 3.64 -0.16 -23.95
CA PRO A 208 3.87 0.32 -25.31
C PRO A 208 4.79 1.55 -25.33
N PRO A 209 5.85 1.56 -26.16
CA PRO A 209 6.70 2.74 -26.35
C PRO A 209 5.91 3.99 -26.78
N SER A 210 4.78 3.80 -27.48
CA SER A 210 3.91 4.89 -27.91
C SER A 210 3.32 5.72 -26.76
N LEU A 211 3.30 5.20 -25.51
CA LEU A 211 2.90 6.00 -24.35
C LEU A 211 3.84 7.20 -24.15
N GLY A 212 5.09 7.15 -24.61
CA GLY A 212 6.01 8.28 -24.62
C GLY A 212 5.55 9.47 -25.48
N ASN A 213 4.54 9.31 -26.33
CA ASN A 213 3.97 10.40 -27.13
C ASN A 213 2.99 11.29 -26.35
N LEU A 214 2.62 10.92 -25.12
CA LEU A 214 1.63 11.61 -24.30
C LEU A 214 2.24 12.82 -23.59
N SER A 215 2.70 13.81 -24.35
CA SER A 215 3.50 14.93 -23.83
C SER A 215 2.83 15.78 -22.73
N ASN A 216 1.49 15.72 -22.57
CA ASN A 216 0.74 16.42 -21.52
C ASN A 216 0.50 15.57 -20.25
N LEU A 217 0.97 14.32 -20.23
CA LEU A 217 0.68 13.39 -19.16
C LEU A 217 1.37 13.83 -17.86
N GLY A 218 0.58 14.06 -16.83
CA GLY A 218 1.04 14.41 -15.48
C GLY A 218 0.96 13.24 -14.50
N TYR A 219 0.08 12.27 -14.76
CA TYR A 219 -0.17 11.11 -13.91
C TYR A 219 -0.27 9.84 -14.75
N LEU A 220 0.62 8.88 -14.49
CA LEU A 220 0.62 7.54 -15.08
C LEU A 220 0.60 6.49 -13.99
N CYS A 221 -0.48 5.73 -13.91
CA CYS A 221 -0.66 4.66 -12.93
C CYS A 221 -1.01 3.35 -13.64
N LEU A 222 -0.09 2.39 -13.58
CA LEU A 222 -0.18 1.05 -14.18
C LEU A 222 0.04 -0.06 -13.13
N ASP A 223 0.01 0.27 -11.84
CA ASP A 223 0.39 -0.67 -10.80
C ASP A 223 -0.59 -1.83 -10.64
N GLN A 224 -0.14 -2.92 -10.03
CA GLN A 224 -0.95 -4.12 -9.78
C GLN A 224 -1.56 -4.69 -11.06
N ASN A 225 -0.69 -5.02 -12.02
CA ASN A 225 -1.04 -5.71 -13.25
C ASN A 225 -0.05 -6.88 -13.47
N SER A 226 -0.07 -7.50 -14.65
CA SER A 226 0.87 -8.54 -15.08
C SER A 226 1.78 -8.05 -16.23
N LEU A 227 2.08 -6.75 -16.28
CA LEU A 227 2.91 -6.16 -17.33
C LEU A 227 4.33 -6.74 -17.26
N SER A 228 4.94 -6.94 -18.42
CA SER A 228 6.22 -7.63 -18.59
C SER A 228 7.14 -6.88 -19.57
N GLY A 229 8.30 -7.44 -19.89
CA GLY A 229 9.29 -6.74 -20.73
C GLY A 229 9.96 -5.57 -20.00
N SER A 230 10.66 -4.72 -20.75
CA SER A 230 11.39 -3.58 -20.18
C SER A 230 10.56 -2.32 -20.09
N ILE A 231 10.92 -1.43 -19.16
CA ILE A 231 10.43 -0.05 -19.14
C ILE A 231 10.93 0.64 -20.43
N PRO A 232 10.05 1.13 -21.33
CA PRO A 232 10.47 1.78 -22.56
C PRO A 232 11.21 3.08 -22.30
N LEU A 233 12.30 3.33 -23.04
CA LEU A 233 13.07 4.57 -22.94
C LEU A 233 12.23 5.79 -23.33
N GLU A 234 11.23 5.59 -24.19
CA GLU A 234 10.32 6.63 -24.67
C GLU A 234 9.48 7.24 -23.55
N LEU A 235 9.31 6.55 -22.42
CA LEU A 235 8.67 7.16 -21.25
C LEU A 235 9.44 8.38 -20.75
N GLY A 236 10.75 8.47 -21.00
CA GLY A 236 11.56 9.67 -20.72
C GLY A 236 11.13 10.92 -21.49
N ASN A 237 10.29 10.80 -22.52
CA ASN A 237 9.74 11.95 -23.25
C ASN A 237 8.59 12.66 -22.50
N LEU A 238 8.08 12.08 -21.41
CA LEU A 238 6.95 12.60 -20.63
C LEU A 238 7.38 13.71 -19.66
N THR A 239 7.94 14.81 -20.16
CA THR A 239 8.57 15.86 -19.33
C THR A 239 7.63 16.58 -18.35
N ASN A 240 6.31 16.47 -18.55
CA ASN A 240 5.27 16.98 -17.64
C ASN A 240 4.85 15.97 -16.55
N LEU A 241 5.39 14.75 -16.56
CA LEU A 241 5.00 13.69 -15.65
C LEU A 241 5.41 14.04 -14.21
N VAL A 242 4.45 13.98 -13.31
CA VAL A 242 4.61 14.29 -11.88
C VAL A 242 4.61 13.02 -11.05
N GLU A 243 3.76 12.05 -11.42
CA GLU A 243 3.62 10.79 -10.70
C GLU A 243 3.66 9.61 -11.67
N LEU A 244 4.55 8.65 -11.36
CA LEU A 244 4.72 7.40 -12.09
C LEU A 244 4.64 6.21 -11.13
N TYR A 245 3.55 5.44 -11.23
CA TYR A 245 3.36 4.19 -10.50
C TYR A 245 3.28 3.04 -11.50
N ILE A 246 4.28 2.16 -11.51
CA ILE A 246 4.29 0.94 -12.35
C ILE A 246 4.67 -0.31 -11.54
N ASN A 247 4.48 -0.22 -10.23
CA ASN A 247 4.82 -1.26 -9.27
C ASN A 247 3.90 -2.48 -9.32
N ASN A 248 4.31 -3.55 -8.65
CA ASN A 248 3.57 -4.81 -8.60
C ASN A 248 3.23 -5.30 -10.01
N ASN A 249 4.27 -5.51 -10.82
CA ASN A 249 4.21 -6.04 -12.17
C ASN A 249 5.34 -7.07 -12.35
N SER A 250 5.55 -7.56 -13.57
CA SER A 250 6.64 -8.47 -13.95
C SER A 250 7.67 -7.80 -14.87
N LEU A 251 7.85 -6.49 -14.76
CA LEU A 251 8.78 -5.72 -15.60
C LEU A 251 10.23 -6.15 -15.32
N ALA A 252 11.04 -6.27 -16.36
CA ALA A 252 12.42 -6.75 -16.30
C ALA A 252 13.38 -5.81 -17.04
N GLY A 253 14.67 -6.13 -17.04
CA GLY A 253 15.69 -5.27 -17.65
C GLY A 253 16.05 -4.07 -16.78
N PRO A 254 16.94 -3.19 -17.27
CA PRO A 254 17.42 -2.05 -16.50
C PRO A 254 16.42 -0.90 -16.45
N LEU A 255 16.54 -0.07 -15.40
CA LEU A 255 15.88 1.25 -15.37
C LEU A 255 16.53 2.15 -16.43
N PRO A 256 15.79 2.62 -17.47
CA PRO A 256 16.36 3.45 -18.54
C PRO A 256 16.95 4.76 -18.00
N THR A 257 18.07 5.19 -18.57
CA THR A 257 18.73 6.46 -18.18
C THR A 257 17.87 7.67 -18.55
N GLU A 258 16.99 7.54 -19.55
CA GLU A 258 16.03 8.54 -20.00
C GLU A 258 15.01 8.92 -18.91
N ILE A 259 14.87 8.13 -17.82
CA ILE A 259 14.07 8.54 -16.66
C ILE A 259 14.55 9.89 -16.09
N GLY A 260 15.84 10.20 -16.24
CA GLY A 260 16.44 11.48 -15.84
C GLY A 260 15.91 12.69 -16.63
N ASN A 261 15.16 12.49 -17.71
CA ASN A 261 14.52 13.58 -18.47
C ASN A 261 13.21 14.06 -17.85
N LEU A 262 12.64 13.32 -16.89
CA LEU A 262 11.36 13.63 -16.24
C LEU A 262 11.52 14.70 -15.15
N LYS A 263 11.92 15.91 -15.54
CA LYS A 263 12.29 16.99 -14.58
C LYS A 263 11.12 17.45 -13.69
N SER A 264 9.87 17.14 -14.03
CA SER A 264 8.68 17.44 -13.22
C SER A 264 8.34 16.34 -12.19
N LEU A 265 9.03 15.19 -12.24
CA LEU A 265 8.68 14.00 -11.47
C LEU A 265 8.88 14.23 -9.97
N LYS A 266 7.86 13.88 -9.19
CA LYS A 266 7.84 13.95 -7.72
C LYS A 266 7.74 12.58 -7.06
N CYS A 267 7.04 11.65 -7.70
CA CYS A 267 6.81 10.30 -7.18
C CYS A 267 7.19 9.26 -8.24
N LEU A 268 8.10 8.35 -7.87
CA LEU A 268 8.51 7.21 -8.68
C LEU A 268 8.37 5.93 -7.86
N SER A 269 7.46 5.04 -8.28
CA SER A 269 7.18 3.76 -7.62
C SER A 269 7.34 2.61 -8.61
N LEU A 270 8.42 1.83 -8.46
CA LEU A 270 8.81 0.70 -9.32
C LEU A 270 8.90 -0.63 -8.56
N GLN A 271 8.54 -0.64 -7.28
CA GLN A 271 8.71 -1.78 -6.40
C GLN A 271 7.94 -3.03 -6.86
N LYS A 272 8.38 -4.19 -6.38
CA LYS A 272 7.79 -5.49 -6.75
C LYS A 272 7.76 -5.69 -8.26
N ASN A 273 8.94 -5.66 -8.85
CA ASN A 273 9.20 -5.99 -10.25
C ASN A 273 10.47 -6.86 -10.34
N ASN A 274 10.89 -7.19 -11.56
CA ASN A 274 12.09 -7.97 -11.84
C ASN A 274 13.22 -7.10 -12.41
N LEU A 275 13.28 -5.80 -12.07
CA LEU A 275 14.27 -4.88 -12.62
C LEU A 275 15.69 -5.29 -12.20
N VAL A 276 16.64 -5.16 -13.12
CA VAL A 276 18.06 -5.54 -12.95
C VAL A 276 18.98 -4.37 -13.24
N GLY A 277 20.29 -4.55 -13.04
CA GLY A 277 21.29 -3.53 -13.34
C GLY A 277 21.34 -2.43 -12.27
N SER A 278 22.13 -1.39 -12.53
CA SER A 278 22.37 -0.31 -11.58
C SER A 278 21.29 0.77 -11.62
N ILE A 279 21.08 1.44 -10.49
CA ILE A 279 20.34 2.70 -10.45
C ILE A 279 21.09 3.75 -11.30
N PRO A 280 20.48 4.31 -12.35
CA PRO A 280 21.17 5.26 -13.24
C PRO A 280 21.43 6.58 -12.51
N THR A 281 22.62 7.15 -12.71
CA THR A 281 23.01 8.44 -12.13
C THR A 281 22.08 9.59 -12.56
N SER A 282 21.49 9.50 -13.75
CA SER A 282 20.52 10.47 -14.28
C SER A 282 19.26 10.61 -13.41
N LEU A 283 18.88 9.58 -12.64
CA LEU A 283 17.79 9.67 -11.65
C LEU A 283 18.09 10.73 -10.58
N CYS A 284 19.36 10.91 -10.24
CA CYS A 284 19.82 11.86 -9.22
C CYS A 284 19.76 13.33 -9.70
N GLU A 285 19.44 13.56 -10.98
CA GLU A 285 19.23 14.90 -11.53
C GLU A 285 17.77 15.39 -11.38
N LEU A 286 16.87 14.56 -10.88
CA LEU A 286 15.45 14.89 -10.72
C LEU A 286 15.21 15.62 -9.39
N GLY A 287 15.63 16.88 -9.32
CA GLY A 287 15.59 17.68 -8.07
C GLY A 287 14.21 17.89 -7.43
N ASN A 288 13.13 17.58 -8.15
CA ASN A 288 11.75 17.63 -7.66
C ASN A 288 11.27 16.32 -7.01
N LEU A 289 12.04 15.23 -7.08
CA LEU A 289 11.66 13.96 -6.47
C LEU A 289 11.50 14.10 -4.96
N THR A 290 10.37 13.60 -4.48
CA THR A 290 10.00 13.55 -3.06
C THR A 290 9.87 12.11 -2.57
N TYR A 291 9.56 11.18 -3.47
CA TYR A 291 9.34 9.77 -3.17
C TYR A 291 10.00 8.90 -4.24
N ILE A 292 10.88 7.99 -3.79
CA ILE A 292 11.47 6.94 -4.60
C ILE A 292 11.24 5.60 -3.90
N ASP A 293 10.61 4.68 -4.61
CA ASP A 293 10.49 3.29 -4.19
C ASP A 293 10.90 2.34 -5.31
N LEU A 294 12.08 1.74 -5.12
CA LEU A 294 12.67 0.73 -5.99
C LEU A 294 12.79 -0.62 -5.26
N SER A 295 12.09 -0.79 -4.13
CA SER A 295 12.20 -1.98 -3.30
C SER A 295 11.71 -3.24 -4.00
N GLU A 296 12.09 -4.42 -3.50
CA GLU A 296 11.63 -5.72 -4.03
C GLU A 296 11.88 -5.84 -5.55
N ASN A 297 13.15 -5.68 -5.94
CA ASN A 297 13.65 -5.84 -7.31
C ASN A 297 14.98 -6.62 -7.28
N ASN A 298 15.65 -6.74 -8.43
CA ASN A 298 16.95 -7.39 -8.58
C ASN A 298 18.05 -6.38 -8.94
N LEU A 299 17.96 -5.15 -8.43
CA LEU A 299 18.93 -4.09 -8.73
C LEU A 299 20.30 -4.42 -8.13
N LEU A 300 21.36 -4.10 -8.87
CA LEU A 300 22.74 -4.44 -8.59
C LEU A 300 23.63 -3.20 -8.50
N GLY A 301 24.82 -3.35 -7.92
CA GLY A 301 25.83 -2.30 -7.89
C GLY A 301 25.59 -1.27 -6.78
N ALA A 302 26.37 -0.20 -6.81
CA ALA A 302 26.34 0.83 -5.77
C ALA A 302 25.20 1.83 -5.97
N ILE A 303 24.73 2.40 -4.86
CA ILE A 303 23.90 3.60 -4.90
C ILE A 303 24.74 4.74 -5.53
N PRO A 304 24.21 5.47 -6.53
CA PRO A 304 24.92 6.57 -7.18
C PRO A 304 25.48 7.60 -6.19
N GLN A 305 26.70 8.07 -6.44
CA GLN A 305 27.35 9.06 -5.58
C GLN A 305 26.56 10.37 -5.53
N GLU A 306 25.76 10.67 -6.55
CA GLU A 306 24.96 11.87 -6.71
C GLU A 306 23.60 11.81 -5.99
N ILE A 307 23.22 10.69 -5.36
CA ILE A 307 21.87 10.54 -4.77
C ILE A 307 21.54 11.64 -3.75
N GLY A 308 22.54 12.15 -3.03
CA GLY A 308 22.39 13.25 -2.09
C GLY A 308 21.97 14.58 -2.74
N HIS A 309 22.07 14.73 -4.06
CA HIS A 309 21.60 15.91 -4.79
C HIS A 309 20.07 16.04 -4.80
N LEU A 310 19.33 15.00 -4.43
CA LEU A 310 17.87 15.00 -4.34
C LEU A 310 17.39 15.71 -3.06
N LYS A 311 17.48 17.04 -3.05
CA LYS A 311 17.21 17.88 -1.86
C LYS A 311 15.77 17.80 -1.35
N SER A 312 14.83 17.53 -2.26
CA SER A 312 13.40 17.42 -1.99
C SER A 312 12.98 16.03 -1.53
N LEU A 313 13.88 15.04 -1.54
CA LEU A 313 13.55 13.66 -1.25
C LEU A 313 13.15 13.50 0.21
N VAL A 314 11.99 12.88 0.43
CA VAL A 314 11.42 12.60 1.76
C VAL A 314 11.50 11.11 2.06
N VAL A 315 11.25 10.26 1.07
CA VAL A 315 11.24 8.80 1.19
C VAL A 315 12.20 8.18 0.19
N LEU A 316 13.13 7.36 0.69
CA LEU A 316 14.02 6.51 -0.08
C LEU A 316 13.84 5.05 0.35
N GLN A 317 13.17 4.26 -0.49
CA GLN A 317 12.95 2.82 -0.32
C GLN A 317 13.75 2.05 -1.37
N LEU A 318 14.82 1.37 -0.95
CA LEU A 318 15.66 0.52 -1.80
C LEU A 318 15.77 -0.91 -1.25
N SER A 319 14.90 -1.28 -0.31
CA SER A 319 15.00 -2.57 0.38
C SER A 319 14.75 -3.76 -0.53
N VAL A 320 15.27 -4.94 -0.18
CA VAL A 320 15.06 -6.19 -0.93
C VAL A 320 15.54 -6.04 -2.38
N ASN A 321 16.85 -5.85 -2.51
CA ASN A 321 17.59 -5.79 -3.77
C ASN A 321 18.95 -6.48 -3.60
N GLN A 322 19.86 -6.35 -4.58
CA GLN A 322 21.23 -6.85 -4.53
C GLN A 322 22.23 -5.68 -4.59
N LEU A 323 21.86 -4.53 -4.01
CA LEU A 323 22.71 -3.32 -4.00
C LEU A 323 23.90 -3.53 -3.06
N ASN A 324 25.07 -3.03 -3.45
CA ASN A 324 26.32 -3.26 -2.73
C ASN A 324 27.22 -2.01 -2.72
N GLY A 325 28.49 -2.19 -2.39
CA GLY A 325 29.48 -1.11 -2.40
C GLY A 325 29.39 -0.20 -1.18
N SER A 326 30.04 0.97 -1.29
CA SER A 326 30.09 1.97 -0.22
C SER A 326 28.88 2.89 -0.26
N PHE A 327 28.47 3.42 0.89
CA PHE A 327 27.52 4.52 0.92
C PHE A 327 28.03 5.73 0.12
N PRO A 328 27.15 6.49 -0.55
CA PRO A 328 27.51 7.70 -1.28
C PRO A 328 28.19 8.76 -0.40
N SER A 329 29.31 9.31 -0.85
CA SER A 329 29.99 10.43 -0.17
C SER A 329 29.15 11.73 -0.14
N SER A 330 28.16 11.84 -1.01
CA SER A 330 27.17 12.94 -0.96
C SER A 330 26.20 12.83 0.21
N ILE A 331 26.11 11.68 0.89
CA ILE A 331 25.28 11.55 2.09
C ILE A 331 25.79 12.52 3.15
N GLY A 332 24.92 13.38 3.67
CA GLY A 332 25.33 14.42 4.63
C GLY A 332 26.27 15.51 4.09
N SER A 333 26.42 15.63 2.76
CA SER A 333 27.06 16.82 2.16
C SER A 333 26.20 18.08 2.38
N VAL A 334 26.81 19.27 2.34
CA VAL A 334 26.07 20.53 2.57
C VAL A 334 24.96 20.69 1.53
N GLY A 335 23.72 20.81 1.99
CA GLY A 335 22.55 20.91 1.13
C GLY A 335 22.08 19.58 0.52
N SER A 336 22.62 18.43 0.97
CA SER A 336 22.14 17.09 0.66
C SER A 336 20.92 16.73 1.51
N PHE A 337 19.95 16.01 0.95
CA PHE A 337 18.82 15.40 1.67
C PHE A 337 18.16 16.29 2.75
N SER A 338 17.82 17.53 2.41
CA SER A 338 17.29 18.50 3.39
C SER A 338 15.92 18.14 3.95
N SER A 339 15.20 17.21 3.31
CA SER A 339 13.84 16.80 3.68
C SER A 339 13.71 15.30 3.97
N LEU A 340 14.83 14.56 3.97
CA LEU A 340 14.78 13.10 4.02
C LEU A 340 14.33 12.63 5.41
N PHE A 341 13.19 11.96 5.44
CA PHE A 341 12.49 11.53 6.65
C PHE A 341 12.55 10.02 6.83
N TYR A 342 12.51 9.27 5.73
CA TYR A 342 12.46 7.81 5.73
C TYR A 342 13.53 7.25 4.79
N MET A 343 14.41 6.40 5.33
CA MET A 343 15.43 5.68 4.57
C MET A 343 15.39 4.20 4.93
N ASN A 344 15.12 3.35 3.94
CA ASN A 344 15.17 1.90 4.09
C ASN A 344 16.04 1.28 3.00
N LEU A 345 17.14 0.68 3.44
CA LEU A 345 18.15 0.00 2.63
C LEU A 345 18.31 -1.47 3.06
N SER A 346 17.32 -2.01 3.80
CA SER A 346 17.37 -3.37 4.31
C SER A 346 17.39 -4.44 3.22
N TYR A 347 17.81 -5.66 3.56
CA TYR A 347 17.86 -6.78 2.61
C TYR A 347 18.61 -6.43 1.31
N ASN A 348 19.89 -6.08 1.47
CA ASN A 348 20.82 -5.79 0.39
C ASN A 348 22.19 -6.41 0.72
N GLU A 349 23.22 -6.08 -0.07
CA GLU A 349 24.56 -6.65 -0.01
C GLU A 349 25.60 -5.61 0.46
N PHE A 350 25.20 -4.59 1.23
CA PHE A 350 26.12 -3.56 1.73
C PHE A 350 27.06 -4.16 2.79
N SER A 351 28.37 -4.00 2.61
CA SER A 351 29.39 -4.65 3.47
C SER A 351 30.36 -3.70 4.19
N GLN A 352 30.35 -2.43 3.82
CA GLN A 352 31.23 -1.43 4.42
C GLN A 352 30.59 -0.79 5.65
N GLY A 353 31.37 -0.10 6.47
CA GLY A 353 30.85 0.67 7.58
C GLY A 353 30.02 1.87 7.16
N VAL A 354 29.10 2.28 8.04
CA VAL A 354 28.24 3.44 7.83
C VAL A 354 29.07 4.73 7.97
N PRO A 355 28.98 5.68 7.02
CA PRO A 355 29.81 6.89 7.04
C PRO A 355 29.40 7.87 8.15
N ILE A 356 30.38 8.56 8.74
CA ILE A 356 30.16 9.60 9.77
C ILE A 356 29.21 10.71 9.29
N GLN A 357 29.18 10.97 7.99
CA GLN A 357 28.36 12.00 7.37
C GLN A 357 26.86 11.71 7.50
N MET A 358 26.45 10.44 7.67
CA MET A 358 25.05 10.08 7.87
C MET A 358 24.47 10.72 9.15
N GLY A 359 25.30 11.02 10.16
CA GLY A 359 24.91 11.78 11.35
C GLY A 359 24.45 13.22 11.08
N LYS A 360 24.58 13.73 9.85
CA LYS A 360 24.07 15.06 9.44
C LYS A 360 22.64 15.04 8.94
N LEU A 361 22.02 13.86 8.80
CA LEU A 361 20.64 13.71 8.33
C LEU A 361 19.63 13.98 9.46
N VAL A 362 19.66 15.17 10.04
CA VAL A 362 18.93 15.50 11.28
C VAL A 362 17.40 15.44 11.18
N GLN A 363 16.84 15.35 9.96
CA GLN A 363 15.40 15.19 9.71
C GLN A 363 14.96 13.72 9.65
N LEU A 364 15.91 12.78 9.61
CA LEU A 364 15.63 11.37 9.46
C LEU A 364 14.88 10.85 10.70
N SER A 365 13.72 10.25 10.47
CA SER A 365 12.84 9.68 11.50
C SER A 365 12.88 8.15 11.50
N VAL A 366 13.00 7.56 10.31
CA VAL A 366 13.10 6.10 10.16
C VAL A 366 14.36 5.75 9.38
N LEU A 367 15.19 4.90 9.98
CA LEU A 367 16.37 4.31 9.36
C LEU A 367 16.30 2.79 9.49
N ASP A 368 16.24 2.10 8.36
CA ASP A 368 16.37 0.64 8.30
C ASP A 368 17.54 0.25 7.41
N LEU A 369 18.54 -0.39 8.02
CA LEU A 369 19.74 -0.95 7.39
C LEU A 369 19.84 -2.46 7.63
N SER A 370 18.78 -3.09 8.13
CA SER A 370 18.80 -4.49 8.56
C SER A 370 19.07 -5.47 7.43
N HIS A 371 19.48 -6.70 7.75
CA HIS A 371 19.73 -7.75 6.76
C HIS A 371 20.70 -7.30 5.66
N ASN A 372 21.91 -6.92 6.07
CA ASN A 372 23.02 -6.58 5.20
C ASN A 372 24.30 -7.24 5.75
N HIS A 373 25.46 -6.84 5.25
CA HIS A 373 26.78 -7.29 5.68
C HIS A 373 27.60 -6.16 6.32
N LEU A 374 26.95 -5.10 6.81
CA LEU A 374 27.60 -3.88 7.27
C LEU A 374 28.54 -4.16 8.45
N THR A 375 29.70 -3.50 8.46
CA THR A 375 30.78 -3.75 9.42
C THR A 375 31.18 -2.49 10.20
N GLY A 376 32.07 -2.64 11.18
CA GLY A 376 32.62 -1.51 11.95
C GLY A 376 31.67 -1.00 13.04
N GLU A 377 32.04 0.11 13.66
CA GLU A 377 31.26 0.74 14.73
C GLU A 377 30.20 1.69 14.16
N ILE A 378 29.12 1.91 14.93
CA ILE A 378 28.16 2.98 14.63
C ILE A 378 28.83 4.33 14.92
N PRO A 379 28.91 5.26 13.96
CA PRO A 379 29.56 6.55 14.15
C PRO A 379 28.98 7.34 15.32
N THR A 380 29.84 7.93 16.15
CA THR A 380 29.41 8.74 17.30
C THR A 380 28.50 9.91 16.90
N GLU A 381 28.67 10.43 15.68
CA GLU A 381 27.88 11.50 15.08
C GLU A 381 26.40 11.15 14.92
N PHE A 382 26.02 9.87 15.02
CA PHE A 382 24.62 9.46 15.06
C PHE A 382 23.88 10.09 16.23
N MET A 383 24.57 10.48 17.29
CA MET A 383 23.99 11.26 18.38
C MET A 383 23.32 12.57 17.93
N ASN A 384 23.59 13.06 16.72
CA ASN A 384 22.96 14.26 16.17
C ASN A 384 21.59 14.00 15.50
N LEU A 385 21.21 12.73 15.28
CA LEU A 385 19.95 12.34 14.64
C LEU A 385 18.77 12.44 15.62
N GLN A 386 18.52 13.64 16.14
CA GLN A 386 17.54 13.88 17.20
C GLN A 386 16.07 13.65 16.79
N SER A 387 15.79 13.62 15.49
CA SER A 387 14.45 13.30 14.95
C SER A 387 14.22 11.80 14.77
N LEU A 388 15.24 10.96 14.95
CA LEU A 388 15.17 9.52 14.69
C LEU A 388 14.26 8.84 15.73
N GLN A 389 13.21 8.19 15.26
CA GLN A 389 12.21 7.49 16.07
C GLN A 389 12.34 5.97 15.96
N THR A 390 12.67 5.47 14.76
CA THR A 390 12.82 4.03 14.52
C THR A 390 14.17 3.77 13.87
N MET A 391 14.95 2.88 14.49
CA MET A 391 16.24 2.46 13.95
C MET A 391 16.35 0.94 13.97
N ASN A 392 16.38 0.34 12.78
CA ASN A 392 16.63 -1.08 12.62
C ASN A 392 17.97 -1.30 11.91
N ILE A 393 18.91 -1.91 12.61
CA ILE A 393 20.24 -2.29 12.08
C ILE A 393 20.54 -3.77 12.32
N SER A 394 19.51 -4.57 12.58
CA SER A 394 19.67 -5.99 12.90
C SER A 394 20.23 -6.81 11.75
N HIS A 395 20.73 -8.01 12.03
CA HIS A 395 21.27 -8.92 11.02
C HIS A 395 22.35 -8.25 10.15
N ASN A 396 23.41 -7.80 10.81
CA ASN A 396 24.59 -7.19 10.21
C ASN A 396 25.85 -7.70 10.94
N ASN A 397 26.99 -7.11 10.64
CA ASN A 397 28.27 -7.43 11.25
C ASN A 397 28.88 -6.21 11.97
N PHE A 398 28.03 -5.33 12.51
CA PHE A 398 28.44 -4.16 13.30
C PHE A 398 29.11 -4.60 14.59
N SER A 399 30.12 -3.85 15.04
CA SER A 399 30.89 -4.09 16.26
C SER A 399 30.99 -2.83 17.12
N GLY A 400 31.77 -2.91 18.21
CA GLY A 400 32.01 -1.77 19.10
C GLY A 400 30.92 -1.60 20.17
N THR A 401 30.92 -0.42 20.80
CA THR A 401 30.02 -0.09 21.92
C THR A 401 28.78 0.65 21.46
N LEU A 402 27.73 0.64 22.29
CA LEU A 402 26.46 1.32 22.02
C LEU A 402 26.45 2.82 22.44
N THR A 403 27.62 3.42 22.63
CA THR A 403 27.75 4.82 23.10
C THR A 403 27.11 5.85 22.16
N ALA A 404 27.10 5.57 20.84
CA ALA A 404 26.45 6.43 19.84
C ALA A 404 24.93 6.62 20.08
N PHE A 405 24.29 5.69 20.80
CA PHE A 405 22.85 5.72 21.06
C PHE A 405 22.48 6.50 22.33
N GLU A 406 23.40 6.73 23.27
CA GLU A 406 23.10 7.28 24.62
C GLU A 406 22.37 8.63 24.60
N LYS A 407 22.55 9.41 23.52
CA LYS A 407 21.96 10.75 23.35
C LYS A 407 20.84 10.80 22.32
N LEU A 408 20.36 9.65 21.84
CA LEU A 408 19.21 9.54 20.94
C LEU A 408 17.90 9.48 21.75
N TYR A 409 17.60 10.54 22.50
CA TYR A 409 16.43 10.58 23.39
C TYR A 409 15.08 10.53 22.65
N GLY A 410 15.06 10.87 21.36
CA GLY A 410 13.88 10.77 20.49
C GLY A 410 13.60 9.36 19.96
N LEU A 411 14.55 8.43 20.13
CA LEU A 411 14.41 7.05 19.64
C LEU A 411 13.32 6.33 20.44
N LEU A 412 12.37 5.74 19.72
CA LEU A 412 11.22 5.01 20.28
C LEU A 412 11.38 3.51 20.10
N ASP A 413 11.81 3.09 18.90
CA ASP A 413 11.97 1.69 18.53
C ASP A 413 13.39 1.44 18.00
N VAL A 414 14.04 0.42 18.55
CA VAL A 414 15.42 0.08 18.22
C VAL A 414 15.56 -1.43 18.06
N ASN A 415 16.17 -1.86 16.96
CA ASN A 415 16.54 -3.26 16.75
C ASN A 415 18.00 -3.36 16.31
N ILE A 416 18.82 -3.97 17.16
CA ILE A 416 20.25 -4.21 16.94
C ILE A 416 20.60 -5.70 16.92
N ALA A 417 19.60 -6.58 16.85
CA ALA A 417 19.78 -8.01 16.98
C ALA A 417 20.73 -8.59 15.92
N TYR A 418 21.38 -9.71 16.23
CA TYR A 418 22.29 -10.42 15.33
C TYR A 418 23.38 -9.51 14.75
N ASN A 419 24.18 -8.92 15.64
CA ASN A 419 25.40 -8.16 15.35
C ASN A 419 26.54 -8.63 16.28
N GLN A 420 27.65 -7.89 16.31
CA GLN A 420 28.81 -8.13 17.16
C GLN A 420 29.01 -7.03 18.22
N PHE A 421 27.91 -6.39 18.66
CA PHE A 421 28.00 -5.32 19.68
C PHE A 421 28.47 -5.85 21.03
N GLN A 422 29.17 -4.98 21.77
CA GLN A 422 29.69 -5.27 23.09
C GLN A 422 29.49 -4.12 24.10
N GLY A 423 29.60 -4.44 25.38
CA GLY A 423 29.53 -3.48 26.47
C GLY A 423 28.14 -3.38 27.11
N GLN A 424 27.87 -2.24 27.75
CA GLN A 424 26.62 -2.01 28.47
C GLN A 424 25.51 -1.56 27.52
N ILE A 425 24.29 -2.00 27.82
CA ILE A 425 23.09 -1.54 27.13
C ILE A 425 22.80 -0.09 27.59
N PRO A 426 22.58 0.87 26.66
CA PRO A 426 22.28 2.25 27.01
C PRO A 426 21.06 2.37 27.92
N ASN A 427 21.16 3.20 28.97
CA ASN A 427 20.07 3.44 29.90
C ASN A 427 19.08 4.51 29.36
N ILE A 428 18.51 4.27 28.19
CA ILE A 428 17.50 5.12 27.56
C ILE A 428 16.21 4.34 27.29
N LYS A 429 15.09 5.05 27.17
CA LYS A 429 13.75 4.45 27.09
C LYS A 429 13.62 3.41 25.97
N SER A 430 14.12 3.70 24.77
CA SER A 430 14.06 2.76 23.64
C SER A 430 14.69 1.40 23.94
N PHE A 431 15.84 1.37 24.62
CA PHE A 431 16.51 0.11 25.00
C PHE A 431 15.87 -0.57 26.22
N GLN A 432 15.22 0.19 27.10
CA GLN A 432 14.46 -0.38 28.23
C GLN A 432 13.15 -1.03 27.78
N ASP A 433 12.49 -0.42 26.79
CA ASP A 433 11.22 -0.88 26.23
C ASP A 433 11.42 -1.90 25.09
N ALA A 434 12.65 -2.06 24.57
CA ALA A 434 12.95 -2.98 23.49
C ALA A 434 12.67 -4.45 23.87
N PRO A 435 12.04 -5.24 22.98
CA PRO A 435 11.86 -6.66 23.19
C PRO A 435 13.21 -7.40 23.14
N ILE A 436 13.29 -8.60 23.72
CA ILE A 436 14.55 -9.38 23.79
C ILE A 436 15.07 -9.69 22.38
N GLU A 437 14.15 -9.98 21.46
CA GLU A 437 14.40 -10.26 20.05
C GLU A 437 15.08 -9.08 19.33
N ALA A 438 14.99 -7.86 19.86
CA ALA A 438 15.65 -6.69 19.31
C ALA A 438 17.11 -6.52 19.76
N LEU A 439 17.56 -7.28 20.77
CA LEU A 439 18.91 -7.22 21.34
C LEU A 439 19.70 -8.53 21.18
N GLU A 440 19.01 -9.64 20.88
CA GLU A 440 19.59 -10.98 20.82
C GLU A 440 20.71 -11.13 19.76
N GLY A 441 21.50 -12.19 19.86
CA GLY A 441 22.59 -12.47 18.92
C GLY A 441 23.87 -11.66 19.13
N ASN A 442 23.87 -10.64 19.98
CA ASN A 442 25.06 -9.85 20.34
C ASN A 442 25.77 -10.41 21.59
N LYS A 443 26.76 -11.28 21.40
CA LYS A 443 27.41 -12.02 22.50
C LYS A 443 28.17 -11.16 23.52
N GLY A 444 28.57 -9.95 23.15
CA GLY A 444 29.35 -9.05 24.00
C GLY A 444 28.50 -8.07 24.82
N LEU A 445 27.18 -8.04 24.62
CA LEU A 445 26.29 -7.20 25.41
C LEU A 445 26.14 -7.77 26.83
N CYS A 446 26.01 -6.88 27.82
CA CYS A 446 25.94 -7.15 29.27
C CYS A 446 27.29 -7.22 30.03
N GLY A 447 28.37 -6.66 29.47
CA GLY A 447 29.65 -6.45 30.15
C GLY A 447 30.70 -7.55 29.92
N GLU A 448 31.97 -7.21 30.12
CA GLU A 448 33.11 -8.12 29.89
C GLU A 448 33.03 -9.39 30.77
N GLN A 449 33.43 -10.53 30.20
CA GLN A 449 33.52 -11.83 30.88
C GLN A 449 34.42 -11.81 32.15
N ASP A 450 35.23 -10.76 32.35
CA ASP A 450 36.20 -10.63 33.45
C ASP A 450 35.76 -9.69 34.59
N SER A 451 34.52 -9.20 34.59
CA SER A 451 33.97 -8.44 35.73
C SER A 451 33.67 -9.37 36.91
N SER A 452 34.48 -9.29 37.97
CA SER A 452 34.38 -10.09 39.22
C SER A 452 33.13 -9.84 40.09
N ASN A 453 32.16 -9.06 39.61
CA ASN A 453 30.88 -8.82 40.29
C ASN A 453 29.72 -9.59 39.64
N TRP A 454 29.92 -10.87 39.33
CA TRP A 454 28.79 -11.77 39.14
C TRP A 454 28.25 -12.17 40.51
N THR A 455 27.03 -11.75 40.85
CA THR A 455 26.23 -12.59 41.74
C THR A 455 25.92 -13.86 40.94
N SER A 456 26.47 -14.99 41.37
CA SER A 456 26.12 -16.31 40.81
C SER A 456 24.61 -16.38 40.59
N PHE A 457 24.18 -16.72 39.37
CA PHE A 457 22.78 -16.87 39.03
C PHE A 457 22.08 -17.77 40.06
N ALA A 458 21.26 -17.17 40.92
CA ALA A 458 20.56 -17.87 41.99
C ALA A 458 19.18 -18.27 41.49
N GLY A 459 19.13 -19.34 40.69
CA GLY A 459 17.87 -19.87 40.17
C GLY A 459 18.04 -21.16 39.36
N THR A 460 16.95 -21.91 39.23
CA THR A 460 16.92 -23.16 38.46
C THR A 460 16.40 -22.87 37.04
N TYR A 461 17.18 -23.24 36.02
CA TYR A 461 16.77 -23.10 34.62
C TYR A 461 15.39 -23.76 34.39
N GLY A 462 14.50 -23.03 33.70
CA GLY A 462 13.09 -23.42 33.49
C GLY A 462 12.10 -22.79 34.47
N TYR A 463 12.55 -22.37 35.65
CA TYR A 463 11.68 -21.79 36.70
C TYR A 463 11.88 -20.28 36.88
N VAL A 464 13.01 -19.76 36.42
CA VAL A 464 13.39 -18.36 36.60
C VAL A 464 12.65 -17.45 35.64
N ALA A 465 12.18 -16.31 36.16
CA ALA A 465 11.54 -15.28 35.37
C ALA A 465 12.50 -14.73 34.29
N PRO A 466 12.02 -14.50 33.06
CA PRO A 466 12.86 -14.01 31.97
C PRO A 466 13.65 -12.76 32.36
N GLU A 467 13.04 -11.83 33.09
CA GLU A 467 13.68 -10.58 33.51
C GLU A 467 14.82 -10.74 34.50
N LEU A 468 14.83 -11.80 35.31
CA LEU A 468 15.96 -12.05 36.19
C LEU A 468 17.20 -12.46 35.38
N ALA A 469 17.02 -13.16 34.26
CA ALA A 469 18.11 -13.64 33.43
C ALA A 469 18.89 -12.51 32.75
N TYR A 470 18.25 -11.39 32.39
CA TYR A 470 18.91 -10.28 31.68
C TYR A 470 19.12 -9.02 32.53
N THR A 471 18.29 -8.76 33.55
CA THR A 471 18.51 -7.61 34.44
C THR A 471 19.42 -7.91 35.63
N MET A 472 19.58 -9.21 35.98
CA MET A 472 20.17 -9.66 37.25
C MET A 472 19.55 -9.01 38.50
N LYS A 473 18.37 -8.40 38.38
CA LYS A 473 17.67 -7.72 39.46
C LYS A 473 16.60 -8.65 40.01
N VAL A 474 16.82 -9.14 41.23
CA VAL A 474 15.79 -9.90 41.96
C VAL A 474 14.66 -8.95 42.35
N THR A 475 13.44 -9.31 41.99
CA THR A 475 12.22 -8.60 42.38
C THR A 475 11.19 -9.61 42.88
N GLU A 476 10.19 -9.14 43.63
CA GLU A 476 9.05 -9.98 44.04
C GLU A 476 8.33 -10.63 42.85
N LYS A 477 8.38 -10.01 41.65
CA LYS A 477 7.75 -10.53 40.43
C LYS A 477 8.48 -11.73 39.84
N CYS A 478 9.78 -11.89 40.16
CA CYS A 478 10.54 -13.07 39.79
C CYS A 478 10.03 -14.30 40.55
N ASP A 479 9.67 -14.12 41.82
CA ASP A 479 9.09 -15.18 42.66
C ASP A 479 7.68 -15.55 42.19
N ILE A 480 6.88 -14.55 41.75
CA ILE A 480 5.54 -14.79 41.18
C ILE A 480 5.62 -15.71 39.96
N TYR A 481 6.55 -15.44 39.04
CA TYR A 481 6.72 -16.28 37.86
C TYR A 481 7.13 -17.71 38.22
N SER A 482 8.11 -17.83 39.11
CA SER A 482 8.59 -19.13 39.61
C SER A 482 7.46 -19.93 40.26
N PHE A 483 6.58 -19.26 41.02
CA PHE A 483 5.35 -19.85 41.57
C PHE A 483 4.41 -20.36 40.47
N GLY A 484 4.21 -19.59 39.39
CA GLY A 484 3.40 -20.01 38.24
C GLY A 484 3.91 -21.29 37.58
N VAL A 485 5.23 -21.38 37.35
CA VAL A 485 5.86 -22.59 36.79
C VAL A 485 5.64 -23.79 37.72
N LEU A 486 5.93 -23.63 39.02
CA LEU A 486 5.76 -24.69 40.02
C LEU A 486 4.30 -25.16 40.15
N ALA A 487 3.34 -24.22 40.13
CA ALA A 487 1.93 -24.56 40.22
C ALA A 487 1.47 -25.42 39.03
N LEU A 488 1.90 -25.08 37.81
CA LEU A 488 1.61 -25.89 36.62
C LEU A 488 2.34 -27.23 36.65
N GLU A 489 3.58 -27.26 37.11
CA GLU A 489 4.35 -28.51 37.26
C GLU A 489 3.67 -29.50 38.20
N VAL A 490 3.15 -29.03 39.34
CA VAL A 490 2.42 -29.87 40.30
C VAL A 490 1.16 -30.45 39.67
N ILE A 491 0.42 -29.67 38.87
CA ILE A 491 -0.82 -30.11 38.21
C ILE A 491 -0.53 -31.11 37.09
N LYS A 492 0.56 -30.89 36.35
CA LYS A 492 0.96 -31.71 35.20
C LYS A 492 1.73 -32.97 35.63
N GLY A 493 2.35 -32.95 36.80
CA GLY A 493 3.21 -34.02 37.31
C GLY A 493 4.60 -34.10 36.66
N ASN A 494 4.95 -33.14 35.80
CA ASN A 494 6.27 -32.90 35.21
C ASN A 494 6.42 -31.43 34.78
N HIS A 495 7.66 -31.00 34.47
CA HIS A 495 7.93 -29.62 34.10
C HIS A 495 7.11 -29.18 32.86
N PRO A 496 6.44 -28.02 32.89
CA PRO A 496 5.49 -27.65 31.85
C PRO A 496 6.15 -27.35 30.50
N GLY A 497 7.44 -26.99 30.43
CA GLY A 497 8.22 -26.94 29.17
C GLY A 497 7.56 -26.04 28.11
N ASP A 498 7.26 -26.59 26.93
CA ASP A 498 6.61 -25.91 25.79
C ASP A 498 5.30 -25.18 26.17
N PHE A 499 4.62 -25.61 27.23
CA PHE A 499 3.41 -24.95 27.74
C PHE A 499 3.69 -23.56 28.28
N ILE A 500 4.88 -23.31 28.85
CA ILE A 500 5.29 -21.99 29.29
C ILE A 500 5.40 -21.05 28.08
N TYR A 501 5.96 -21.54 26.97
CA TYR A 501 6.10 -20.75 25.73
C TYR A 501 4.74 -20.41 25.11
N ALA A 502 3.78 -21.35 25.13
CA ALA A 502 2.41 -21.11 24.68
C ALA A 502 1.64 -20.13 25.60
N ALA A 503 1.91 -20.14 26.91
CA ALA A 503 1.29 -19.25 27.90
C ALA A 503 1.82 -17.81 27.86
N LEU A 504 3.00 -17.58 27.28
CA LEU A 504 3.58 -16.25 27.06
C LEU A 504 2.91 -15.49 25.89
N SER A 505 2.16 -16.19 25.03
CA SER A 505 1.47 -15.60 23.89
C SER A 505 0.00 -15.25 24.22
N PRO A 506 -0.45 -14.00 24.00
CA PRO A 506 -1.80 -13.56 24.37
C PRO A 506 -2.94 -14.16 23.54
N SER A 507 -2.65 -14.92 22.47
CA SER A 507 -3.62 -15.41 21.48
C SER A 507 -3.86 -16.93 21.51
N THR A 508 -3.26 -17.67 22.44
CA THR A 508 -3.36 -19.14 22.51
C THR A 508 -4.46 -19.59 23.48
N ASN A 509 -5.50 -20.28 22.97
CA ASN A 509 -6.48 -20.97 23.80
C ASN A 509 -5.87 -22.25 24.38
N ILE A 510 -5.53 -22.22 25.67
CA ILE A 510 -4.98 -23.38 26.39
C ILE A 510 -6.13 -24.30 26.78
N LEU A 511 -6.07 -25.56 26.33
CA LEU A 511 -7.00 -26.61 26.71
C LEU A 511 -6.54 -27.27 28.02
N LEU A 512 -7.38 -27.24 29.06
CA LEU A 512 -7.03 -27.76 30.40
C LEU A 512 -6.53 -29.21 30.38
N LYS A 513 -7.10 -30.06 29.51
CA LYS A 513 -6.69 -31.46 29.32
C LYS A 513 -5.21 -31.64 28.98
N ASP A 514 -4.57 -30.63 28.40
CA ASP A 514 -3.18 -30.68 27.97
C ASP A 514 -2.23 -30.33 29.14
N VAL A 515 -2.75 -29.71 30.20
CA VAL A 515 -2.02 -29.29 31.42
C VAL A 515 -2.15 -30.31 32.55
N LEU A 516 -3.14 -31.21 32.50
CA LEU A 516 -3.36 -32.22 33.54
C LEU A 516 -2.38 -33.39 33.42
N ASP A 517 -1.98 -33.95 34.57
CA ASP A 517 -1.22 -35.20 34.64
C ASP A 517 -2.01 -36.38 34.03
N GLN A 518 -1.55 -36.86 32.88
CA GLN A 518 -2.20 -37.96 32.16
C GLN A 518 -2.14 -39.31 32.89
N ARG A 519 -1.34 -39.43 33.94
CA ARG A 519 -1.28 -40.64 34.79
C ARG A 519 -2.47 -40.72 35.74
N LEU A 520 -3.18 -39.63 35.96
CA LEU A 520 -4.32 -39.55 36.86
C LEU A 520 -5.65 -39.71 36.12
N GLN A 521 -6.69 -40.13 36.84
CA GLN A 521 -8.04 -40.18 36.30
C GLN A 521 -8.57 -38.75 36.07
N PRO A 522 -9.36 -38.50 35.00
CA PRO A 522 -9.91 -37.18 34.72
C PRO A 522 -10.72 -36.64 35.91
N PRO A 523 -10.45 -35.41 36.38
CA PRO A 523 -11.21 -34.82 37.47
C PRO A 523 -12.69 -34.63 37.08
N THR A 524 -13.60 -34.76 38.05
CA THR A 524 -15.03 -34.54 37.84
C THR A 524 -15.61 -33.66 38.94
N GLY A 525 -16.65 -32.89 38.61
CA GLY A 525 -17.34 -32.01 39.56
C GLY A 525 -16.47 -30.87 40.10
N GLN A 526 -16.55 -30.62 41.41
CA GLN A 526 -15.91 -29.46 42.08
C GLN A 526 -14.38 -29.41 41.91
N VAL A 527 -13.72 -30.57 41.77
CA VAL A 527 -12.27 -30.64 41.55
C VAL A 527 -11.88 -30.02 40.20
N TRP A 528 -12.74 -30.16 39.19
CA TRP A 528 -12.52 -29.58 37.87
C TRP A 528 -12.54 -28.04 37.93
N ASP A 529 -13.49 -27.48 38.66
CA ASP A 529 -13.63 -26.03 38.82
C ASP A 529 -12.46 -25.42 39.59
N GLU A 530 -11.96 -26.12 40.63
CA GLU A 530 -10.79 -25.67 41.37
C GLU A 530 -9.51 -25.75 40.55
N LEU A 531 -9.33 -26.80 39.74
CA LEU A 531 -8.19 -26.91 38.83
C LEU A 531 -8.19 -25.79 37.77
N ILE A 532 -9.35 -25.43 37.22
CA ILE A 532 -9.45 -24.29 36.30
C ILE A 532 -8.98 -23.00 36.97
N LYS A 533 -9.40 -22.74 38.21
CA LYS A 533 -8.98 -21.55 38.95
C LYS A 533 -7.47 -21.52 39.16
N ILE A 534 -6.88 -22.63 39.64
CA ILE A 534 -5.44 -22.70 39.91
C ILE A 534 -4.64 -22.53 38.61
N VAL A 535 -5.04 -23.18 37.52
CA VAL A 535 -4.37 -23.03 36.21
C VAL A 535 -4.49 -21.59 35.72
N THR A 536 -5.65 -20.95 35.83
CA THR A 536 -5.84 -19.55 35.43
C THR A 536 -4.92 -18.61 36.20
N ILE A 537 -4.80 -18.81 37.52
CA ILE A 537 -3.89 -18.02 38.37
C ILE A 537 -2.44 -18.27 37.95
N ALA A 538 -2.04 -19.53 37.76
CA ALA A 538 -0.69 -19.89 37.36
C ALA A 538 -0.32 -19.32 35.99
N THR A 539 -1.23 -19.35 35.01
CA THR A 539 -1.03 -18.72 33.69
C THR A 539 -0.87 -17.20 33.82
N ALA A 540 -1.67 -16.53 34.66
CA ALA A 540 -1.51 -15.09 34.90
C ALA A 540 -0.14 -14.73 35.53
N CYS A 541 0.43 -15.63 36.33
CA CYS A 541 1.78 -15.48 36.88
C CYS A 541 2.88 -15.57 35.82
N LEU A 542 2.63 -16.26 34.70
CA LEU A 542 3.59 -16.43 33.61
C LEU A 542 3.57 -15.30 32.57
N HIS A 543 2.84 -14.22 32.82
CA HIS A 543 2.76 -13.10 31.87
C HIS A 543 4.16 -12.51 31.57
N ALA A 544 4.43 -12.24 30.28
CA ALA A 544 5.75 -11.74 29.83
C ALA A 544 6.13 -10.42 30.51
N ASN A 545 5.21 -9.45 30.57
CA ASN A 545 5.38 -8.20 31.33
C ASN A 545 5.26 -8.45 32.86
N PRO A 546 6.31 -8.19 33.67
CA PRO A 546 6.29 -8.40 35.12
C PRO A 546 5.24 -7.55 35.86
N GLN A 547 4.89 -6.38 35.33
CA GLN A 547 3.89 -5.48 35.95
C GLN A 547 2.46 -6.00 35.81
N SER A 548 2.20 -6.83 34.80
CA SER A 548 0.89 -7.44 34.57
C SER A 548 0.66 -8.70 35.41
N ARG A 549 1.72 -9.27 35.99
CA ARG A 549 1.61 -10.42 36.91
C ARG A 549 0.91 -10.00 38.21
N PRO A 550 0.07 -10.84 38.83
CA PRO A 550 -0.54 -10.54 40.13
C PRO A 550 0.52 -10.40 41.25
N THR A 551 0.09 -9.97 42.43
CA THR A 551 0.93 -10.02 43.65
C THR A 551 0.66 -11.30 44.42
N MET A 552 1.62 -11.76 45.25
CA MET A 552 1.39 -12.93 46.12
C MET A 552 0.18 -12.77 47.03
N LEU A 553 -0.13 -11.53 47.45
CA LEU A 553 -1.33 -11.23 48.24
C LEU A 553 -2.62 -11.52 47.47
N MET A 554 -2.67 -11.17 46.18
CA MET A 554 -3.83 -11.46 45.33
C MET A 554 -3.99 -12.96 45.11
N ILE A 555 -2.89 -13.65 44.80
CA ILE A 555 -2.85 -15.11 44.62
C ILE A 555 -3.34 -15.81 45.88
N SER A 556 -2.79 -15.46 47.04
CA SER A 556 -3.15 -16.05 48.32
C SER A 556 -4.64 -15.87 48.63
N ARG A 557 -5.22 -14.67 48.40
CA ARG A 557 -6.65 -14.42 48.62
C ARG A 557 -7.55 -15.26 47.70
N GLN A 558 -7.17 -15.39 46.43
CA GLN A 558 -7.94 -16.18 45.46
C GLN A 558 -7.92 -17.67 45.83
N LEU A 559 -6.76 -18.22 46.19
CA LEU A 559 -6.64 -19.61 46.63
C LEU A 559 -7.34 -19.87 47.99
N SER A 560 -7.34 -18.89 48.89
CA SER A 560 -7.98 -19.03 50.22
C SER A 560 -9.51 -19.04 50.16
N SER A 561 -10.11 -18.43 49.13
CA SER A 561 -11.56 -18.43 48.92
C SER A 561 -12.13 -19.80 48.51
N SER A 562 -11.25 -20.75 48.19
CA SER A 562 -11.58 -22.11 47.75
C SER A 562 -11.59 -23.17 48.86
N ILE A 563 -11.13 -22.85 50.07
CA ILE A 563 -11.05 -23.82 51.18
C ILE A 563 -12.41 -23.87 51.91
N VAL A 564 -13.27 -24.82 51.53
CA VAL A 564 -14.36 -25.30 52.38
C VAL A 564 -13.75 -26.09 53.54
N GLN A 565 -14.25 -25.85 54.76
CA GLN A 565 -13.78 -26.40 56.02
C GLN A 565 -13.60 -27.94 55.98
N ILE A 566 -12.39 -28.42 56.24
CA ILE A 566 -12.14 -29.80 56.64
C ILE A 566 -12.62 -29.94 58.11
N PRO A 567 -13.48 -30.91 58.46
CA PRO A 567 -13.87 -31.14 59.85
C PRO A 567 -12.65 -31.57 60.68
N THR A 568 -12.37 -30.85 61.74
CA THR A 568 -11.43 -31.23 62.78
C THR A 568 -11.97 -32.42 63.57
N THR A 569 -11.49 -33.63 63.28
CA THR A 569 -11.48 -34.72 64.27
C THR A 569 -10.05 -34.98 64.69
N VAL A 570 -9.66 -34.32 65.77
CA VAL A 570 -8.51 -34.69 66.59
C VAL A 570 -8.92 -35.94 67.37
N THR A 571 -8.26 -37.07 67.11
CA THR A 571 -8.16 -38.16 68.07
C THR A 571 -6.71 -38.28 68.50
N SER A 572 -6.54 -38.09 69.80
CA SER A 572 -5.33 -38.27 70.60
C SER A 572 -4.88 -39.73 70.67
N GLY A 573 -3.56 -39.95 70.59
CA GLY A 573 -2.86 -41.21 70.88
C GLY A 573 -2.06 -41.67 69.66
N GLU A 574 -0.77 -42.00 69.70
CA GLU A 574 0.19 -42.24 70.77
C GLU A 574 1.62 -42.02 70.21
N LEU A 575 2.60 -42.00 71.11
CA LEU A 575 4.02 -41.74 70.95
C LEU A 575 4.80 -42.78 70.09
N VAL A 576 5.74 -42.25 69.30
CA VAL A 576 7.19 -42.58 69.18
C VAL A 576 7.69 -43.96 68.67
N SER A 577 8.77 -43.84 67.88
CA SER A 577 9.85 -44.78 67.49
C SER A 577 9.62 -45.59 66.21
N VAL A 578 10.52 -45.61 65.22
CA VAL A 578 11.94 -45.19 65.09
C VAL A 578 12.10 -44.25 63.90
#